data_AF-A0A2E9WEJ0-F1
#
_entry.id   AF-A0A2E9WEJ0-F1
#
_cell.length_a   1.000
_cell.length_b   1.000
_cell.length_c   1.000
_cell.angle_alpha   90.00
_cell.angle_beta   90.00
_cell.angle_gamma   90.00
#
_symmetry.space_group_name_H-M   'P 1'
#
loop_
_entity.id
_entity.type
_entity.pdbx_description
1 polymer ?
#
loop_
_entity_poly.entity_id
_entity_poly.type
_entity_poly.pdbx_seq_one_letter_code
_entity_poly.pdbx_strand_id
1 'polypeptide(L)'
;FCASDSIFSCDDVIGHETYGYAPIIGLPWGLIGMGVFAALLYAAMMIQKEPDAPERTRMIYLLLLLSGGGIPVVLLLISYEVQIEKLCQYCTMAHLANVLVLVTSARVYRATQTNTWMEMSRDDLVLSTQRGRSEEA
;
A
#
# COMPACT_ATOMS: atom_id res chain seq x y z
N PHE A 1 -16.56 1.33 -15.14
CA PHE A 1 -16.47 2.34 -16.22
C PHE A 1 -15.44 3.39 -15.82
N CYS A 2 -14.27 3.37 -16.47
CA CYS A 2 -13.16 4.34 -16.31
C CYS A 2 -12.52 4.65 -17.68
N ALA A 3 -13.32 4.50 -18.74
CA ALA A 3 -13.04 4.96 -20.08
C ALA A 3 -14.04 6.08 -20.33
N SER A 4 -13.63 7.32 -20.08
CA SER A 4 -14.27 8.47 -20.70
C SER A 4 -13.38 8.88 -21.87
N ASP A 5 -13.95 9.37 -22.97
CA ASP A 5 -13.25 9.80 -24.19
C ASP A 5 -12.35 11.05 -23.99
N SER A 6 -11.77 11.23 -22.80
CA SER A 6 -11.01 12.39 -22.37
C SER A 6 -9.61 11.99 -21.86
N ILE A 7 -8.89 12.90 -21.19
CA ILE A 7 -7.53 12.69 -20.67
C ILE A 7 -7.43 11.51 -19.67
N PHE A 8 -8.58 10.99 -19.21
CA PHE A 8 -8.70 9.89 -18.25
C PHE A 8 -9.15 8.57 -18.91
N SER A 9 -8.24 7.93 -19.65
CA SER A 9 -8.46 6.61 -20.27
C SER A 9 -7.65 5.53 -19.56
N CYS A 10 -8.26 4.78 -18.65
CA CYS A 10 -7.57 3.65 -18.00
C CYS A 10 -7.33 2.48 -18.97
N ASP A 11 -8.17 2.35 -20.00
CA ASP A 11 -8.08 1.31 -21.03
C ASP A 11 -6.83 1.48 -21.91
N ASP A 12 -6.53 2.72 -22.32
CA ASP A 12 -5.33 3.05 -23.10
C ASP A 12 -4.03 2.79 -22.34
N VAL A 13 -4.02 2.91 -21.00
CA VAL A 13 -2.82 2.71 -20.17
C VAL A 13 -2.61 1.22 -19.84
N ILE A 14 -3.69 0.50 -19.51
CA ILE A 14 -3.62 -0.92 -19.12
C ILE A 14 -3.54 -1.83 -20.35
N GLY A 15 -4.19 -1.46 -21.44
CA GLY A 15 -4.22 -2.19 -22.70
C GLY A 15 -3.07 -1.86 -23.65
N HIS A 16 -2.17 -0.93 -23.30
CA HIS A 16 -1.06 -0.56 -24.18
C HIS A 16 -0.13 -1.74 -24.43
N GLU A 17 0.08 -2.06 -25.70
CA GLU A 17 0.88 -3.21 -26.18
C GLU A 17 2.33 -3.22 -25.66
N THR A 18 2.89 -2.05 -25.35
CA THR A 18 4.27 -1.90 -24.84
C THR A 18 4.39 -1.54 -23.36
N TYR A 19 3.45 -0.76 -22.80
CA TYR A 19 3.57 -0.21 -21.44
C TYR A 19 2.71 -0.93 -20.40
N GLY A 20 1.71 -1.72 -20.84
CA GLY A 20 0.85 -2.52 -19.95
C GLY A 20 1.55 -3.74 -19.34
N TYR A 21 2.68 -4.17 -19.91
CA TYR A 21 3.41 -5.37 -19.52
C TYR A 21 4.79 -5.03 -18.96
N ALA A 22 5.23 -5.77 -17.95
CA ALA A 22 6.58 -5.66 -17.42
C ALA A 22 7.56 -6.23 -18.46
N PRO A 23 8.49 -5.42 -19.02
CA PRO A 23 9.31 -5.82 -20.17
C PRO A 23 10.27 -6.98 -19.88
N ILE A 24 10.55 -7.25 -18.60
CA ILE A 24 11.46 -8.33 -18.15
C ILE A 24 10.69 -9.64 -17.88
N ILE A 25 9.41 -9.55 -17.51
CA ILE A 25 8.63 -10.66 -16.93
C ILE A 25 7.42 -11.06 -17.80
N GLY A 26 7.02 -10.20 -18.75
CA GLY A 26 5.87 -10.42 -19.63
C GLY A 26 4.51 -10.42 -18.91
N LEU A 27 4.46 -10.08 -17.63
CA LEU A 27 3.22 -10.02 -16.85
C LEU A 27 2.64 -8.59 -16.83
N PRO A 28 1.30 -8.45 -16.79
CA PRO A 28 0.67 -7.16 -16.65
C PRO A 28 1.02 -6.55 -15.28
N TRP A 29 1.37 -5.26 -15.26
CA TRP A 29 1.72 -4.55 -14.02
C TRP A 29 0.61 -4.62 -12.97
N GLY A 30 -0.65 -4.65 -13.40
CA GLY A 30 -1.81 -4.82 -12.53
C GLY A 30 -1.78 -6.12 -11.72
N LEU A 31 -1.35 -7.24 -12.32
CA LEU A 31 -1.29 -8.53 -11.63
C LEU A 31 -0.17 -8.56 -10.58
N ILE A 32 0.97 -7.95 -10.91
CA ILE A 32 2.09 -7.77 -9.96
C ILE A 32 1.61 -6.92 -8.78
N GLY A 33 0.93 -5.81 -9.06
CA GLY A 33 0.34 -4.94 -8.05
C GLY A 33 -0.62 -5.70 -7.13
N MET A 34 -1.54 -6.49 -7.69
CA MET A 34 -2.46 -7.31 -6.90
C MET A 34 -1.73 -8.25 -5.94
N GLY A 35 -0.69 -8.95 -6.41
CA GLY A 35 0.10 -9.85 -5.57
C GLY A 35 0.82 -9.12 -4.43
N VAL A 36 1.43 -7.97 -4.74
CA VAL A 36 2.14 -7.15 -3.74
C VAL A 36 1.18 -6.57 -2.71
N PHE A 37 0.06 -5.98 -3.14
CA PHE A 37 -0.93 -5.43 -2.21
C PHE A 37 -1.57 -6.53 -1.35
N ALA A 38 -1.81 -7.72 -1.88
CA ALA A 38 -2.28 -8.86 -1.09
C ALA A 38 -1.26 -9.24 0.01
N ALA A 39 0.03 -9.28 -0.32
CA ALA A 39 1.09 -9.55 0.66
C ALA A 39 1.20 -8.44 1.72
N LEU A 40 1.09 -7.17 1.32
CA LEU A 40 1.06 -6.03 2.24
C LEU A 40 -0.13 -6.10 3.20
N LEU A 41 -1.32 -6.40 2.69
CA LEU A 41 -2.52 -6.58 3.52
C LEU A 41 -2.40 -7.78 4.46
N TYR A 42 -1.86 -8.91 3.97
CA TYR A 42 -1.61 -10.08 4.79
C TYR A 42 -0.69 -9.77 5.97
N ALA A 43 0.45 -9.12 5.69
CA ALA A 43 1.39 -8.74 6.73
C ALA A 43 0.81 -7.69 7.69
N ALA A 44 -0.02 -6.75 7.20
CA ALA A 44 -0.75 -5.81 8.05
C ALA A 44 -1.74 -6.51 8.99
N MET A 45 -2.46 -7.54 8.51
CA MET A 45 -3.36 -8.34 9.34
C MET A 45 -2.61 -9.14 10.41
N MET A 46 -1.45 -9.71 10.06
CA MET A 46 -0.61 -10.45 11.01
C MET A 46 -0.12 -9.55 12.15
N ILE A 47 0.27 -8.30 11.86
CA ILE A 47 0.70 -7.32 12.88
C ILE A 47 -0.46 -6.98 13.83
N GLN A 48 -1.70 -6.89 13.33
CA GLN A 48 -2.88 -6.60 14.16
C GLN A 48 -3.26 -7.79 15.06
N LYS A 49 -3.12 -9.03 14.55
CA LYS A 49 -3.56 -10.23 15.27
C LYS A 49 -2.61 -10.64 16.39
N GLU A 50 -1.30 -10.42 16.20
CA GLU A 50 -0.28 -10.75 17.20
C GLU A 50 0.61 -9.53 17.52
N PRO A 51 0.07 -8.53 18.24
CA PRO A 51 0.80 -7.32 18.63
C PRO A 51 1.76 -7.55 19.80
N ASP A 52 2.14 -8.79 20.13
CA ASP A 52 3.14 -9.07 21.17
C ASP A 52 4.21 -10.09 20.73
N ALA A 53 4.12 -10.58 19.50
CA ALA A 53 5.09 -11.55 18.99
C ALA A 53 6.43 -10.88 18.62
N PRO A 54 7.58 -11.52 18.91
CA PRO A 54 8.89 -11.05 18.46
C PRO A 54 9.03 -11.08 16.93
N GLU A 55 8.24 -11.90 16.23
CA GLU A 55 8.22 -11.95 14.76
C GLU A 55 7.61 -10.68 14.12
N ARG A 56 6.90 -9.85 14.89
CA ARG A 56 6.28 -8.60 14.41
C ARG A 56 7.29 -7.66 13.74
N THR A 57 8.48 -7.51 14.32
CA THR A 57 9.53 -6.65 13.76
C THR A 57 9.95 -7.12 12.37
N ARG A 58 9.95 -8.45 12.14
CA ARG A 58 10.22 -9.02 10.81
C ARG A 58 9.12 -8.66 9.81
N MET A 59 7.85 -8.73 10.23
CA MET A 59 6.73 -8.35 9.35
C MET A 59 6.65 -6.86 9.08
N ILE A 60 6.94 -6.00 10.06
CA ILE A 60 7.01 -4.55 9.85
C ILE A 60 8.16 -4.20 8.90
N TYR A 61 9.32 -4.84 9.07
CA TYR A 61 10.44 -4.67 8.15
C TYR A 61 10.08 -5.15 6.73
N LEU A 62 9.36 -6.26 6.61
CA LEU A 62 8.86 -6.76 5.32
C LEU A 62 7.87 -5.77 4.67
N LEU A 63 6.95 -5.18 5.45
CA LEU A 63 6.04 -4.13 5.00
C LEU A 63 6.80 -2.93 4.46
N LEU A 64 7.80 -2.47 5.21
CA LEU A 64 8.63 -1.32 4.85
C LEU A 64 9.46 -1.60 3.59
N LEU A 65 9.99 -2.81 3.48
CA LEU A 65 10.78 -3.24 2.32
C LEU A 65 9.91 -3.36 1.06
N LEU A 66 8.73 -3.99 1.15
CA LEU A 66 7.81 -4.13 0.00
C LEU A 66 7.26 -2.77 -0.45
N SER A 67 6.78 -1.95 0.48
CA SER A 67 6.23 -0.63 0.15
C SER A 67 7.31 0.36 -0.33
N GLY A 68 8.50 0.30 0.27
CA GLY A 68 9.66 1.09 -0.14
C GLY A 68 10.19 0.66 -1.50
N GLY A 69 10.29 -0.65 -1.76
CA GLY A 69 10.61 -1.21 -3.06
C GLY A 69 9.56 -0.92 -4.14
N GLY A 70 8.32 -0.68 -3.74
CA GLY A 70 7.24 -0.23 -4.63
C GLY A 70 7.42 1.20 -5.16
N ILE A 71 8.13 2.08 -4.47
CA ILE A 71 8.33 3.48 -4.90
C ILE A 71 9.02 3.62 -6.27
N PRO A 72 10.18 2.98 -6.55
CA PRO A 72 10.80 3.07 -7.87
C PRO A 72 9.90 2.51 -8.97
N VAL A 73 9.10 1.47 -8.69
CA VAL A 73 8.14 0.91 -9.64
C VAL A 73 7.01 1.90 -9.92
N VAL A 74 6.47 2.53 -8.89
CA VAL A 74 5.44 3.58 -9.01
C VAL A 74 5.95 4.77 -9.83
N LEU A 75 7.17 5.24 -9.57
CA LEU A 75 7.78 6.33 -10.35
C LEU A 75 7.96 5.97 -11.83
N LEU A 76 8.35 4.72 -12.12
CA LEU A 76 8.44 4.22 -13.48
C LEU A 76 7.06 4.20 -14.16
N LEU A 77 6.02 3.72 -13.48
CA LEU A 77 4.65 3.71 -14.01
C LEU A 77 4.11 5.13 -14.26
N ILE A 78 4.39 6.07 -13.36
CA ILE A 78 4.07 7.50 -13.58
C ILE A 78 4.79 8.02 -14.83
N SER A 79 6.05 7.61 -15.08
CA SER A 79 6.77 8.03 -16.28
C SER A 79 6.10 7.54 -17.57
N TYR A 80 5.46 6.37 -17.56
CA TYR A 80 4.70 5.85 -18.69
C TYR A 80 3.38 6.60 -18.89
N GLU A 81 2.68 6.96 -17.80
CA GLU A 81 1.47 7.80 -17.88
C GLU A 81 1.76 9.19 -18.48
N VAL A 82 2.91 9.79 -18.15
CA VAL A 82 3.36 11.07 -18.73
C VAL A 82 3.69 10.93 -20.21
N GLN A 83 4.27 9.80 -20.64
CA GLN A 83 4.59 9.57 -22.06
C GLN A 83 3.36 9.33 -22.93
N ILE A 84 2.31 8.73 -22.36
CA ILE A 84 1.06 8.43 -23.07
C ILE A 84 0.11 9.65 -23.02
N GLU A 85 0.42 10.67 -22.21
CA GLU A 85 -0.43 11.87 -21.97
C GLU A 85 -1.85 11.53 -21.49
N LYS A 86 -2.01 10.37 -20.84
CA LYS A 86 -3.28 9.86 -20.32
C LYS A 86 -3.13 9.52 -18.84
N LEU A 87 -4.14 9.85 -18.04
CA LEU A 87 -4.15 9.59 -16.61
C LEU A 87 -5.04 8.39 -16.27
N CYS A 88 -4.47 7.39 -15.57
CA CYS A 88 -5.23 6.26 -15.06
C CYS A 88 -5.66 6.50 -13.61
N GLN A 89 -6.97 6.65 -13.37
CA GLN A 89 -7.51 6.87 -12.02
C GLN A 89 -7.22 5.69 -11.09
N TYR A 90 -7.24 4.45 -11.60
CA TYR A 90 -6.91 3.26 -10.81
C TYR A 90 -5.45 3.23 -10.39
N CYS A 91 -4.52 3.54 -11.31
CA CYS A 91 -3.09 3.62 -10.99
C CYS A 91 -2.82 4.73 -9.97
N THR A 92 -3.46 5.89 -10.12
CA THR A 92 -3.33 7.00 -9.16
C THR A 92 -3.73 6.57 -7.74
N MET A 93 -4.84 5.84 -7.58
CA MET A 93 -5.26 5.31 -6.29
C MET A 93 -4.28 4.25 -5.74
N ALA A 94 -3.73 3.41 -6.60
CA ALA A 94 -2.70 2.44 -6.20
C ALA A 94 -1.40 3.14 -5.76
N HIS A 95 -0.97 4.18 -6.46
CA HIS A 95 0.21 4.98 -6.10
C HIS A 95 0.01 5.64 -4.73
N LEU A 96 -1.15 6.25 -4.51
CA LEU A 96 -1.50 6.86 -3.23
C LEU A 96 -1.53 5.82 -2.11
N ALA A 97 -2.13 4.65 -2.36
CA ALA A 97 -2.16 3.56 -1.38
C ALA A 97 -0.75 3.09 -1.01
N ASN A 98 0.17 2.95 -1.97
CA ASN A 98 1.55 2.57 -1.68
C ASN A 98 2.27 3.63 -0.82
N VAL A 99 2.08 4.92 -1.12
CA VAL A 99 2.65 6.02 -0.32
C VAL A 99 2.08 6.00 1.11
N LEU A 100 0.77 5.79 1.27
CA LEU A 100 0.14 5.70 2.59
C LEU A 100 0.70 4.52 3.39
N VAL A 101 0.83 3.34 2.78
CA VAL A 101 1.42 2.15 3.42
C VAL A 101 2.88 2.38 3.79
N LEU A 102 3.66 3.06 2.95
CA LEU A 102 5.04 3.40 3.25
C LEU A 102 5.13 4.35 4.44
N VAL A 103 4.30 5.40 4.48
CA VAL A 103 4.29 6.36 5.59
C VAL A 103 3.86 5.70 6.90
N THR A 104 2.80 4.88 6.87
CA THR A 104 2.33 4.18 8.08
C THR A 104 3.36 3.16 8.55
N SER A 105 3.90 2.32 7.67
CA SER A 105 4.95 1.36 8.01
C SER A 105 6.22 2.04 8.55
N ALA A 106 6.63 3.17 7.98
CA ALA A 106 7.77 3.95 8.49
C ALA A 106 7.50 4.53 9.88
N ARG A 107 6.30 5.05 10.13
CA ARG A 107 5.92 5.52 11.48
C ARG A 107 5.89 4.39 12.49
N VAL A 108 5.30 3.25 12.11
CA VAL A 108 5.21 2.05 12.95
C VAL A 108 6.60 1.50 13.25
N TYR A 109 7.49 1.44 12.25
CA TYR A 109 8.88 1.02 12.41
C TYR A 109 9.66 1.95 13.35
N ARG A 110 9.55 3.27 13.17
CA ARG A 110 10.18 4.23 14.09
C ARG A 110 9.65 4.09 15.50
N ALA A 111 8.33 3.92 15.63
CA ALA A 111 7.74 3.67 16.92
C ALA A 111 8.37 2.42 17.53
N THR A 112 8.63 1.33 16.79
CA THR A 112 9.15 0.07 17.41
C THR A 112 10.53 0.25 18.04
N GLN A 113 11.29 1.25 17.58
CA GLN A 113 12.61 1.59 18.11
C GLN A 113 12.53 2.50 19.35
N THR A 114 11.36 3.08 19.62
CA THR A 114 11.11 4.00 20.74
C THR A 114 10.10 3.38 21.71
N ASN A 115 10.10 3.77 22.99
CA ASN A 115 9.04 3.30 23.91
C ASN A 115 7.62 3.79 23.54
N THR A 116 7.49 4.60 22.48
CA THR A 116 6.24 5.14 21.94
C THR A 116 5.28 4.05 21.43
N TRP A 117 5.73 2.83 21.11
CA TRP A 117 4.79 1.74 20.81
C TRP A 117 3.86 1.41 21.97
N MET A 118 4.38 1.45 23.20
CA MET A 118 3.57 1.23 24.41
C MET A 118 2.53 2.34 24.61
N GLU A 119 2.84 3.55 24.14
CA GLU A 119 1.95 4.70 24.23
C GLU A 119 0.84 4.64 23.17
N MET A 120 1.18 4.29 21.92
CA MET A 120 0.18 4.06 20.86
C MET A 120 -0.72 2.86 21.17
N SER A 121 -0.15 1.74 21.63
CA SER A 121 -0.96 0.57 22.01
C SER A 121 -1.85 0.87 23.22
N ARG A 122 -1.40 1.72 24.15
CA ARG A 122 -2.26 2.21 25.24
C ARG A 122 -3.40 3.08 24.71
N ASP A 123 -3.15 3.99 23.77
CA ASP A 123 -4.19 4.85 23.19
C ASP A 123 -5.22 4.04 22.40
N ASP A 124 -4.81 3.00 21.66
CA ASP A 124 -5.70 2.07 20.97
C ASP A 124 -6.56 1.24 21.96
N LEU A 125 -5.98 0.82 23.09
CA LEU A 125 -6.69 0.16 24.20
C LEU A 125 -7.71 1.10 24.86
N VAL A 126 -7.35 2.37 25.05
CA VAL A 126 -8.26 3.39 25.60
C VAL A 126 -9.39 3.66 24.62
N LEU A 127 -9.11 3.81 23.31
CA LEU A 127 -10.13 4.03 22.28
C LEU A 127 -11.08 2.83 22.13
N SER A 128 -10.57 1.61 22.16
CA SER A 128 -11.41 0.39 22.11
C SER A 128 -12.26 0.23 23.37
N THR A 129 -11.72 0.55 24.56
CA THR A 129 -12.46 0.58 25.82
C THR A 129 -13.56 1.66 25.82
N GLN A 130 -13.28 2.84 25.25
CA GLN A 130 -14.24 3.92 25.11
C GLN A 130 -15.33 3.60 24.09
N ARG A 131 -14.97 2.97 22.97
CA ARG A 131 -15.93 2.51 21.96
C ARG A 131 -16.87 1.45 22.52
N GLY A 132 -16.34 0.43 23.22
CA GLY A 132 -17.16 -0.60 23.88
C GLY A 132 -18.13 0.00 24.91
N ARG A 133 -17.67 0.96 25.71
CA ARG A 133 -18.54 1.66 26.69
C ARG A 133 -19.65 2.50 26.04
N SER A 134 -19.46 2.97 24.80
CA SER A 134 -20.47 3.74 24.06
C SER A 134 -21.55 2.87 23.40
N GLU A 135 -21.31 1.57 23.22
CA GLU A 135 -22.26 0.63 22.63
C GLU A 135 -23.18 -0.01 23.70
N GLU A 136 -22.83 0.14 24.98
CA GLU A 136 -23.56 -0.40 26.14
C GLU A 136 -24.48 0.64 26.84
N ALA A 137 -24.57 1.87 26.33
CA ALA A 137 -25.37 2.99 26.86
C ALA A 137 -26.49 3.41 25.91
#